data_AF-A0A7Y2MN64-F1
#
_entry.id   AF-A0A7Y2MN64-F1
#
_cell.length_a   1.000
_cell.length_b   1.000
_cell.length_c   1.000
_cell.angle_alpha   90.00
_cell.angle_beta   90.00
_cell.angle_gamma   90.00
#
_symmetry.space_group_name_H-M   'P 1'
#
loop_
_entity.id
_entity.type
_entity.pdbx_description
1 polymer ?
#
loop_
_entity_poly.entity_id
_entity_poly.type
_entity_poly.pdbx_seq_one_letter_code
_entity_poly.pdbx_strand_id
1 'polypeptide(L)'
;VYTNRFQLYEQDQIYFDQGLNTFFIDEDLNGDADYEFRNPEFNFLQFRSNLVLRWEYKPGSEFFVVWTQSTTNFGDLEKKLLPSLTEDLFGDSFDNIFLVKFTHRFFRT
;
A
#
# COMPACT_ATOMS: atom_id res chain seq x y z
N VAL A 1 -23.20 15.48 -23.27
CA VAL A 1 -22.36 16.71 -23.27
C VAL A 1 -21.02 16.46 -22.55
N TYR A 2 -20.36 15.33 -22.82
CA TYR A 2 -19.08 14.98 -22.16
C TYR A 2 -17.92 14.77 -23.14
N THR A 3 -18.22 14.67 -24.43
CA THR A 3 -17.28 14.35 -25.52
C THR A 3 -16.33 15.50 -25.88
N ASN A 4 -16.61 16.75 -25.49
CA ASN A 4 -15.70 17.88 -25.74
C ASN A 4 -14.66 18.08 -24.61
N ARG A 5 -14.52 17.14 -23.68
CA ARG A 5 -13.59 17.26 -22.53
C ARG A 5 -12.38 16.33 -22.61
N PHE A 6 -12.38 15.40 -23.57
CA PHE A 6 -11.27 14.48 -23.80
C PHE A 6 -11.19 14.17 -25.30
N GLN A 7 -9.97 14.03 -25.79
CA GLN A 7 -9.67 13.48 -27.10
C GLN A 7 -9.04 12.11 -26.87
N LEU A 8 -9.52 11.11 -27.60
CA LEU A 8 -8.86 9.81 -27.62
C LEU A 8 -7.69 9.90 -28.60
N TYR A 9 -6.55 9.32 -28.24
CA TYR A 9 -5.44 9.18 -29.17
C TYR A 9 -5.74 8.06 -30.15
N GLU A 10 -5.43 8.32 -31.42
CA GLU A 10 -5.40 7.31 -32.46
C GLU A 10 -4.09 6.49 -32.37
N GLN A 11 -4.03 5.31 -33.03
CA GLN A 11 -2.87 4.39 -32.90
C GLN A 11 -1.53 4.99 -33.37
N ASP A 12 -1.57 5.98 -34.23
CA ASP A 12 -0.43 6.71 -34.79
C ASP A 12 0.05 7.86 -33.90
N GLN A 13 -0.77 8.32 -32.96
CA GLN A 13 -0.44 9.41 -32.03
C GLN A 13 0.25 8.95 -30.74
N ILE A 14 0.28 7.65 -30.45
CA ILE A 14 0.83 7.10 -29.21
C ILE A 14 1.78 5.92 -29.45
N TYR A 15 2.99 6.03 -28.92
CA TYR A 15 3.99 4.98 -28.94
C TYR A 15 4.46 4.65 -27.52
N PHE A 16 4.60 3.35 -27.21
CA PHE A 16 5.09 2.89 -25.92
C PHE A 16 6.50 2.30 -26.07
N ASP A 17 7.46 2.89 -25.38
CA ASP A 17 8.81 2.35 -25.27
C ASP A 17 8.93 1.47 -24.03
N GLN A 18 9.08 0.16 -24.25
CA GLN A 18 9.23 -0.83 -23.18
C GLN A 18 10.55 -0.70 -22.41
N GLY A 19 11.62 -0.22 -23.05
CA GLY A 19 12.94 -0.07 -22.43
C GLY A 19 12.99 1.11 -21.47
N LEU A 20 12.29 2.19 -21.80
CA LEU A 20 12.17 3.40 -20.97
C LEU A 20 10.94 3.37 -20.04
N ASN A 21 10.00 2.46 -20.27
CA ASN A 21 8.70 2.38 -19.60
C ASN A 21 7.94 3.72 -19.67
N THR A 22 7.90 4.30 -20.87
CA THR A 22 7.40 5.66 -21.15
C THR A 22 6.54 5.65 -22.41
N PHE A 23 5.44 6.38 -22.35
CA PHE A 23 4.59 6.71 -23.49
C PHE A 23 5.07 8.01 -24.12
N PHE A 24 5.18 8.00 -25.44
CA PHE A 24 5.47 9.15 -26.28
C PHE A 24 4.21 9.50 -27.06
N ILE A 25 3.85 10.79 -27.08
CA ILE A 25 2.68 11.30 -27.79
C ILE A 25 3.12 12.22 -28.92
N ASP A 26 2.59 11.98 -30.11
CA ASP A 26 2.69 12.83 -31.30
C ASP A 26 1.27 13.34 -31.61
N GLU A 27 0.94 14.57 -31.21
CA GLU A 27 -0.41 15.11 -31.40
C GLU A 27 -0.65 15.57 -32.85
N ASP A 28 0.39 16.05 -33.54
CA ASP A 28 0.29 16.66 -34.86
C ASP A 28 0.64 15.71 -36.03
N LEU A 29 1.04 14.46 -35.71
CA LEU A 29 1.39 13.39 -36.63
C LEU A 29 2.58 13.74 -37.54
N ASN A 30 3.52 14.56 -37.05
CA ASN A 30 4.71 14.95 -37.79
C ASN A 30 5.87 13.94 -37.69
N GLY A 31 5.74 12.93 -36.82
CA GLY A 31 6.73 11.88 -36.58
C GLY A 31 7.71 12.14 -35.43
N ASP A 32 7.65 13.31 -34.79
CA ASP A 32 8.38 13.66 -33.58
C ASP A 32 7.39 13.72 -32.38
N ALA A 33 7.80 13.18 -31.23
CA ALA A 33 6.96 13.23 -30.04
C ALA A 33 6.92 14.64 -29.43
N ASP A 34 5.72 15.16 -29.18
CA ASP A 34 5.50 16.45 -28.52
C ASP A 34 5.78 16.38 -27.02
N TYR A 35 5.38 15.27 -26.37
CA TYR A 35 5.63 15.04 -24.96
C TYR A 35 5.64 13.56 -24.61
N GLU A 36 6.22 13.28 -23.44
CA GLU A 36 6.37 11.94 -22.90
C GLU A 36 5.87 11.88 -21.46
N PHE A 37 5.33 10.72 -21.07
CA PHE A 37 5.02 10.44 -19.68
C PHE A 37 5.31 8.98 -19.35
N ARG A 38 5.84 8.76 -18.15
CA ARG A 38 6.14 7.41 -17.66
C ARG A 38 4.84 6.59 -17.56
N ASN A 39 4.94 5.28 -17.80
CA ASN A 39 3.82 4.36 -17.66
C ASN A 39 3.11 4.58 -16.31
N PRO A 40 1.81 4.94 -16.31
CA PRO A 40 1.07 5.21 -15.08
C PRO A 40 0.60 3.92 -14.38
N GLU A 41 1.05 2.74 -14.80
CA GLU A 41 0.78 1.50 -14.07
C GLU A 41 1.40 1.57 -12.68
N PHE A 42 0.53 1.69 -11.68
CA PHE A 42 0.87 1.55 -10.28
C PHE A 42 0.21 0.27 -9.74
N ASN A 43 1.03 -0.59 -9.14
CA ASN A 43 0.56 -1.69 -8.30
C ASN A 43 0.96 -1.38 -6.87
N PHE A 44 0.01 -1.45 -5.93
CA PHE A 44 0.30 -1.27 -4.51
C PHE A 44 -0.34 -2.40 -3.70
N LEU A 45 0.37 -2.82 -2.66
CA LEU A 45 -0.11 -3.78 -1.69
C LEU A 45 -0.31 -3.07 -0.35
N GLN A 46 -1.49 -3.27 0.25
CA GLN A 46 -1.77 -2.77 1.59
C GLN A 46 -2.04 -3.92 2.54
N PHE A 47 -1.25 -3.99 3.61
CA PHE A 47 -1.42 -4.96 4.69
C PHE A 47 -1.93 -4.26 5.94
N ARG A 48 -2.98 -4.82 6.55
CA ARG A 48 -3.58 -4.33 7.80
C ARG A 48 -3.82 -5.52 8.74
N SER A 49 -3.24 -5.46 9.92
CA SER A 49 -3.36 -6.49 10.96
C SER A 49 -3.81 -5.89 12.28
N ASN A 50 -4.65 -6.62 13.02
CA ASN A 50 -5.12 -6.26 14.36
C ASN A 50 -5.01 -7.50 15.28
N LEU A 51 -4.31 -7.36 16.38
CA LEU A 51 -4.16 -8.37 17.43
C LEU A 51 -4.75 -7.82 18.74
N VAL A 52 -5.60 -8.60 19.39
CA VAL A 52 -6.16 -8.29 20.71
C VAL A 52 -5.89 -9.45 21.65
N LEU A 53 -5.15 -9.20 22.72
CA LEU A 53 -4.91 -10.14 23.81
C LEU A 53 -5.63 -9.65 25.06
N ARG A 54 -6.43 -10.53 25.67
CA ARG A 54 -7.05 -10.30 26.99
C ARG A 54 -6.61 -11.42 27.92
N TRP A 55 -6.05 -11.04 29.06
CA TRP A 55 -5.62 -11.97 30.10
C TRP A 55 -6.25 -11.60 31.44
N GLU A 56 -6.85 -12.58 32.12
CA GLU A 56 -7.32 -12.47 33.48
C GLU A 56 -6.37 -13.25 34.40
N TYR A 57 -5.53 -12.55 35.15
CA TYR A 57 -4.56 -13.20 36.06
C TYR A 57 -5.18 -13.56 37.42
N LYS A 58 -6.15 -12.77 37.87
CA LYS A 58 -6.92 -13.01 39.10
C LYS A 58 -8.38 -12.61 38.83
N PRO A 59 -9.38 -13.25 39.48
CA PRO A 59 -10.77 -12.83 39.38
C PRO A 59 -10.92 -11.31 39.58
N GLY A 60 -11.36 -10.60 38.55
CA GLY A 60 -11.51 -9.14 38.56
C GLY A 60 -10.24 -8.30 38.37
N SER A 61 -9.11 -8.90 37.96
CA SER A 61 -7.94 -8.19 37.43
C SER A 61 -7.69 -8.62 35.99
N GLU A 62 -7.75 -7.66 35.06
CA GLU A 62 -7.67 -7.91 33.63
C GLU A 62 -6.57 -7.08 32.98
N PHE A 63 -5.90 -7.68 32.01
CA PHE A 63 -4.88 -7.06 31.19
C PHE A 63 -5.26 -7.18 29.72
N PHE A 64 -5.21 -6.06 29.01
CA PHE A 64 -5.48 -5.97 27.58
C PHE A 64 -4.26 -5.43 26.86
N VAL A 65 -3.90 -6.08 25.77
CA VAL A 65 -2.93 -5.59 24.80
C VAL A 65 -3.61 -5.59 23.44
N VAL A 66 -3.63 -4.43 22.80
CA VAL A 66 -4.13 -4.24 21.44
C VAL A 66 -2.95 -3.78 20.60
N TRP A 67 -2.69 -4.47 19.51
CA TRP A 67 -1.65 -4.12 18.56
C TRP A 67 -2.26 -4.05 17.16
N THR A 68 -2.12 -2.90 16.53
CA THR A 68 -2.52 -2.69 15.14
C THR A 68 -1.27 -2.42 14.33
N GLN A 69 -1.16 -3.07 13.18
CA GLN A 69 -0.06 -2.90 12.25
C GLN A 69 -0.62 -2.58 10.86
N SER A 70 -0.08 -1.56 10.22
CA SER A 70 -0.36 -1.27 8.81
C SER A 70 0.91 -0.96 8.04
N THR A 71 0.95 -1.42 6.80
CA THR A 71 1.96 -0.99 5.83
C THR A 71 1.32 -0.84 4.45
N THR A 72 1.88 0.06 3.66
CA THR A 72 1.54 0.24 2.24
C THR A 72 2.84 0.16 1.47
N ASN A 73 2.99 -0.88 0.65
CA ASN A 73 4.18 -1.06 -0.17
C ASN A 73 3.81 -0.86 -1.65
N PHE A 74 4.58 -0.01 -2.33
CA PHE A 74 4.50 0.25 -3.76
C PHE A 74 5.53 -0.65 -4.46
N GLY A 75 5.22 -1.95 -4.59
CA GLY A 75 6.17 -2.96 -5.04
C GLY A 75 5.55 -4.10 -5.84
N ASP A 76 6.38 -4.72 -6.68
CA ASP A 76 6.06 -5.78 -7.63
C ASP A 76 5.40 -7.01 -6.97
N LEU A 77 4.19 -7.36 -7.40
CA LEU A 77 3.38 -8.47 -6.87
C LEU A 77 4.01 -9.86 -7.13
N GLU A 78 4.96 -9.96 -8.06
CA GLU A 78 5.58 -11.23 -8.46
C GLU A 78 6.64 -11.75 -7.47
N LYS A 79 7.20 -10.90 -6.61
CA LYS A 79 8.14 -11.34 -5.57
C LYS A 79 7.38 -11.86 -4.36
N LYS A 80 6.92 -13.11 -4.48
CA LYS A 80 6.52 -14.05 -3.43
C LYS A 80 6.04 -13.37 -2.14
N LEU A 81 4.72 -13.23 -2.03
CA LEU A 81 3.95 -12.60 -0.95
C LEU A 81 4.21 -13.07 0.49
N LEU A 82 5.04 -14.10 0.73
CA LEU A 82 5.27 -14.65 2.08
C LEU A 82 6.71 -14.41 2.58
N PRO A 83 7.78 -14.67 1.81
CA PRO A 83 9.14 -14.27 2.19
C PRO A 83 9.33 -12.76 2.36
N SER A 84 8.73 -11.94 1.47
CA SER A 84 8.85 -10.48 1.52
C SER A 84 8.17 -9.89 2.74
N LEU A 85 7.06 -10.48 3.21
CA LEU A 85 6.43 -10.07 4.47
C LEU A 85 7.37 -10.26 5.65
N THR A 86 8.07 -11.40 5.78
CA THR A 86 8.98 -11.64 6.92
C THR A 86 10.26 -10.84 6.89
N GLU A 87 10.79 -10.52 5.70
CA GLU A 87 12.03 -9.75 5.55
C GLU A 87 11.76 -8.24 5.68
N ASP A 88 10.63 -7.76 5.14
CA ASP A 88 10.21 -6.36 5.30
C ASP A 88 9.63 -6.07 6.69
N LEU A 89 8.98 -7.03 7.36
CA LEU A 89 8.39 -6.87 8.72
C LEU A 89 9.37 -6.27 9.75
N PHE A 90 10.69 -6.44 9.52
CA PHE A 90 11.76 -5.87 10.33
C PHE A 90 12.64 -4.85 9.58
N GLY A 91 12.40 -4.65 8.28
CA GLY A 91 13.27 -3.90 7.37
C GLY A 91 12.74 -2.52 6.96
N ASP A 92 11.42 -2.34 6.77
CA ASP A 92 10.94 -1.06 6.21
C ASP A 92 9.54 -0.61 6.69
N SER A 93 9.51 0.59 7.29
CA SER A 93 8.37 1.49 7.58
C SER A 93 6.98 0.89 7.92
N PHE A 94 6.89 -0.10 8.80
CA PHE A 94 5.60 -0.54 9.34
C PHE A 94 5.08 0.44 10.41
N ASP A 95 3.88 0.98 10.21
CA ASP A 95 3.16 1.74 11.23
C ASP A 95 2.61 0.75 12.27
N ASN A 96 3.17 0.81 13.47
CA ASN A 96 2.77 -0.04 14.60
C ASN A 96 2.13 0.81 15.70
N ILE A 97 0.88 0.51 16.04
CA ILE A 97 0.13 1.16 17.12
C ILE A 97 -0.12 0.15 18.23
N PHE A 98 0.29 0.48 19.45
CA PHE A 98 0.08 -0.35 20.63
C PHE A 98 -0.79 0.36 21.66
N LEU A 99 -1.75 -0.35 22.22
CA LEU A 99 -2.56 0.08 23.35
C LEU A 99 -2.51 -0.99 24.43
N VAL A 100 -2.22 -0.57 25.66
CA VAL A 100 -2.19 -1.43 26.83
C VAL A 100 -3.16 -0.88 27.87
N LYS A 101 -4.00 -1.75 28.41
CA LYS A 101 -4.90 -1.42 29.52
C LYS A 101 -4.76 -2.46 30.61
N PHE A 102 -4.58 -2.00 31.84
CA PHE A 102 -4.50 -2.84 33.02
C PHE A 102 -5.56 -2.41 34.03
N THR A 103 -6.30 -3.39 34.56
CA THR A 103 -7.28 -3.19 35.63
C THR A 103 -6.93 -4.11 36.77
N HIS A 104 -6.75 -3.55 37.96
CA HIS A 104 -6.48 -4.33 39.17
C HIS A 104 -7.55 -4.07 40.22
N ARG A 105 -8.09 -5.16 40.77
CA ARG A 105 -8.98 -5.11 41.92
C ARG A 105 -8.20 -5.46 43.19
N PHE A 106 -8.15 -4.51 44.12
CA PHE A 106 -7.65 -4.76 45.46
C PHE A 106 -8.71 -5.53 46.26
N PHE A 107 -8.36 -6.73 46.70
CA PHE A 107 -9.12 -7.44 47.73
C PHE A 107 -8.59 -7.00 49.09
N ARG A 108 -9.48 -6.48 49.94
CA ARG A 108 -9.18 -6.23 51.34
C ARG A 108 -9.62 -7.47 52.11
N THR A 109 -8.64 -8.18 52.67
CA THR A 109 -8.87 -9.23 53.68
C THR A 109 -8.79 -8.61 55.07
#